data_AF-A0A3N5I7Y7-F1
#
_entry.id   AF-A0A3N5I7Y7-F1
#
_cell.length_a   1.000
_cell.length_b   1.000
_cell.length_c   1.000
_cell.angle_alpha   90.00
_cell.angle_beta   90.00
_cell.angle_gamma   90.00
#
_symmetry.space_group_name_H-M   'P 1'
#
loop_
_entity.id
_entity.type
_entity.pdbx_description
1 polymer ?
#
loop_
_entity_poly.entity_id
_entity_poly.type
_entity_poly.pdbx_seq_one_letter_code
_entity_poly.pdbx_strand_id
1 'polypeptide(L)'
;MKTLSFALLLMASVAFVLVGCSDNTAVPVSPTDQSALAPVALNKSFTREFTATSIPGVPDEMGIFKEPDGKLLIRGHRGPVTFTADFADGPPDLLSGTGEVEINGISDYNTGVGQWHGKLRITPTAPEAGGGTWEFVYHGPATLGPNAAFGYGWTLNLKDEGHGSGGALTGMRCRLNLVVTTNAGLTAWRGDGEGVVISH
;
A
#
# COMPACT_ATOMS: atom_id res chain seq x y z
N MET A 1 -45.69 27.55 -21.79
CA MET A 1 -45.38 27.85 -20.37
C MET A 1 -44.15 27.07 -19.87
N LYS A 2 -42.96 27.24 -20.50
CA LYS A 2 -41.68 26.66 -20.02
C LYS A 2 -40.45 27.56 -20.24
N THR A 3 -40.58 28.62 -21.04
CA THR A 3 -39.49 29.57 -21.34
C THR A 3 -39.40 30.74 -20.34
N LEU A 4 -40.46 31.02 -19.58
CA LEU A 4 -40.48 32.11 -18.59
C LEU A 4 -39.70 31.78 -17.30
N SER A 5 -39.52 30.49 -16.97
CA SER A 5 -38.85 30.08 -15.73
C SER A 5 -37.32 30.13 -15.82
N PHE A 6 -36.75 29.97 -17.01
CA PHE A 6 -35.29 30.02 -17.21
C PHE A 6 -34.73 31.44 -17.23
N ALA A 7 -35.49 32.42 -17.75
CA ALA A 7 -35.05 33.82 -17.78
C ALA A 7 -34.99 34.45 -16.38
N LEU A 8 -35.87 34.04 -15.46
CA LEU A 8 -35.90 34.56 -14.09
C LEU A 8 -34.74 34.04 -13.23
N LEU A 9 -34.30 32.79 -13.45
CA LEU A 9 -33.16 32.21 -12.71
C LEU A 9 -31.82 32.83 -13.15
N LEU A 10 -31.68 33.20 -14.43
CA LEU A 10 -30.45 33.78 -14.98
C LEU A 10 -30.24 35.25 -14.56
N MET A 11 -31.33 36.00 -14.34
CA MET A 11 -31.24 37.39 -13.86
C MET A 11 -30.89 37.47 -12.36
N ALA A 12 -31.24 36.45 -11.56
CA ALA A 12 -30.90 36.39 -10.15
C ALA A 12 -29.40 36.11 -9.89
N SER A 13 -28.74 35.37 -10.78
CA SER A 13 -27.31 35.05 -10.64
C SER A 13 -26.38 36.20 -11.07
N VAL A 14 -26.81 37.06 -12.00
CA VAL A 14 -26.03 38.26 -12.39
C VAL A 14 -26.08 39.34 -11.31
N ALA A 15 -27.18 39.44 -10.55
CA ALA A 15 -27.30 40.39 -9.44
C ALA A 15 -26.39 40.05 -8.24
N PHE A 16 -26.09 38.76 -8.01
CA PHE A 16 -25.20 38.34 -6.91
C PHE A 16 -23.71 38.53 -7.21
N VAL A 17 -23.32 38.61 -8.49
CA VAL A 17 -21.91 38.81 -8.89
C VAL A 17 -21.52 40.30 -8.86
N LEU A 18 -22.48 41.24 -8.80
CA LEU A 18 -22.23 42.68 -8.89
C LEU A 18 -22.40 43.48 -7.59
N VAL A 19 -22.82 42.87 -6.47
CA VAL A 19 -23.07 43.58 -5.19
C VAL A 19 -22.23 43.01 -4.03
N GLY A 20 -21.05 42.47 -4.33
CA GLY A 20 -20.19 41.79 -3.36
C GLY A 20 -18.77 42.33 -3.23
N CYS A 21 -18.49 43.58 -3.58
CA CYS A 21 -17.22 44.26 -3.31
C CYS A 21 -17.43 45.78 -3.28
N SER A 22 -17.78 46.34 -2.12
CA SER A 22 -17.43 47.73 -1.74
C SER A 22 -17.88 47.97 -0.31
N ASP A 23 -16.93 48.03 0.64
CA ASP A 23 -16.62 49.32 1.25
C ASP A 23 -15.33 49.23 2.08
N ASN A 24 -14.34 49.94 1.56
CA ASN A 24 -13.13 50.37 2.23
C ASN A 24 -13.49 51.25 3.44
N THR A 25 -13.35 50.71 4.66
CA THR A 25 -12.96 51.51 5.83
C THR A 25 -12.14 50.67 6.79
N ALA A 26 -10.90 50.36 6.41
CA ALA A 26 -9.86 49.99 7.35
C ALA A 26 -8.53 50.59 6.88
N VAL A 27 -7.99 51.44 7.76
CA VAL A 27 -6.68 52.12 7.81
C VAL A 27 -5.59 51.56 6.87
N PRO A 28 -4.78 52.42 6.20
CA PRO A 28 -3.63 51.95 5.44
C PRO A 28 -2.60 51.35 6.39
N VAL A 29 -2.53 50.02 6.46
CA VAL A 29 -1.37 49.32 7.01
C VAL A 29 -0.23 49.45 5.99
N SER A 30 0.83 50.15 6.40
CA SER A 30 2.06 50.29 5.62
C SER A 30 2.61 48.92 5.20
N PRO A 31 3.14 48.77 3.97
CA PRO A 31 3.72 47.52 3.50
C PRO A 31 5.13 47.38 4.08
N THR A 32 5.24 47.07 5.36
CA THR A 32 6.54 46.77 5.99
C THR A 32 6.58 45.42 6.70
N ASP A 33 5.46 44.70 6.84
CA ASP A 33 5.44 43.39 7.52
C ASP A 33 4.70 42.27 6.78
N GLN A 34 4.35 42.46 5.50
CA GLN A 34 4.11 41.31 4.63
C GLN A 34 5.46 40.81 4.15
N SER A 35 6.17 40.13 5.05
CA SER A 35 7.02 39.03 4.66
C SER A 35 6.18 38.19 3.72
N ALA A 36 6.42 38.34 2.42
CA ALA A 36 6.08 37.36 1.44
C ALA A 36 6.89 36.12 1.83
N LEU A 37 6.37 35.38 2.81
CA LEU A 37 6.48 33.94 2.80
C LEU A 37 5.91 33.56 1.44
N ALA A 38 6.81 33.40 0.47
CA ALA A 38 6.54 32.63 -0.72
C ALA A 38 5.69 31.45 -0.27
N PRO A 39 4.56 31.13 -0.93
CA PRO A 39 3.85 29.91 -0.61
C PRO A 39 4.92 28.81 -0.71
N VAL A 40 5.30 28.23 0.43
CA VAL A 40 6.18 27.08 0.43
C VAL A 40 5.40 26.08 -0.39
N ALA A 41 5.87 25.81 -1.60
CA ALA A 41 5.37 24.71 -2.40
C ALA A 41 5.69 23.44 -1.59
N LEU A 42 4.74 23.05 -0.74
CA LEU A 42 4.81 21.88 0.14
C LEU A 42 4.40 20.63 -0.64
N ASN A 43 5.00 20.44 -1.82
CA ASN A 43 5.15 19.13 -2.44
C ASN A 43 6.53 18.61 -2.06
N LYS A 44 6.74 18.25 -0.80
CA LYS A 44 7.88 17.43 -0.44
C LYS A 44 7.45 15.99 -0.58
N SER A 45 7.49 15.50 -1.82
CA SER A 45 7.55 14.07 -2.06
C SER A 45 8.68 13.51 -1.21
N PHE A 46 8.36 12.65 -0.26
CA PHE A 46 9.37 11.99 0.56
C PHE A 46 9.55 10.55 0.11
N THR A 47 10.72 10.01 0.42
CA THR A 47 11.07 8.61 0.17
C THR A 47 11.66 8.08 1.47
N ARG A 48 11.11 6.98 1.98
CA ARG A 48 11.52 6.37 3.25
C ARG A 48 11.78 4.89 3.04
N GLU A 49 13.01 4.48 3.32
CA GLU A 49 13.45 3.10 3.25
C GLU A 49 13.09 2.35 4.53
N PHE A 50 12.78 1.06 4.41
CA PHE A 50 12.47 0.20 5.54
C PHE A 50 12.94 -1.23 5.30
N THR A 51 13.24 -1.94 6.39
CA THR A 51 13.29 -3.40 6.41
C THR A 51 11.94 -3.96 6.85
N ALA A 52 11.57 -5.13 6.36
CA ALA A 52 10.29 -5.76 6.67
C ALA A 52 10.41 -7.22 7.08
N THR A 53 9.48 -7.63 7.94
CA THR A 53 9.24 -9.03 8.28
C THR A 53 7.74 -9.32 8.14
N SER A 54 7.44 -10.46 7.52
CA SER A 54 6.09 -10.93 7.27
C SER A 54 5.93 -12.35 7.82
N ILE A 55 4.92 -12.54 8.67
CA ILE A 55 4.69 -13.80 9.39
C ILE A 55 3.23 -14.23 9.19
N PRO A 56 2.96 -15.47 8.74
CA PRO A 56 1.61 -15.97 8.60
C PRO A 56 0.94 -16.18 9.94
N GLY A 57 -0.37 -15.94 9.98
CA GLY A 57 -1.26 -16.55 10.96
C GLY A 57 -1.91 -17.83 10.42
N VAL A 58 -2.96 -18.27 11.11
CA VAL A 58 -3.72 -19.47 10.73
C VAL A 58 -4.61 -19.16 9.52
N PRO A 59 -4.51 -19.90 8.40
CA PRO A 59 -5.33 -19.66 7.22
C PRO A 59 -6.83 -19.67 7.51
N ASP A 60 -7.56 -18.75 6.88
CA ASP A 60 -9.01 -18.64 6.94
C ASP A 60 -9.69 -19.34 5.76
N GLU A 61 -9.03 -19.37 4.59
CA GLU A 61 -9.51 -20.06 3.40
C GLU A 61 -8.40 -20.88 2.73
N MET A 62 -8.61 -22.19 2.59
CA MET A 62 -7.60 -23.07 2.02
C MET A 62 -7.44 -22.87 0.48
N GLY A 63 -8.44 -22.37 -0.24
CA GLY A 63 -8.34 -22.26 -1.71
C GLY A 63 -8.23 -23.63 -2.41
N ILE A 64 -7.72 -23.66 -3.64
CA ILE A 64 -7.57 -24.88 -4.45
C ILE A 64 -6.12 -25.34 -4.44
N PHE A 65 -5.89 -26.57 -3.99
CA PHE A 65 -4.62 -27.29 -4.09
C PHE A 65 -4.76 -28.47 -5.05
N LYS A 66 -3.85 -28.57 -6.02
CA LYS A 66 -3.76 -29.73 -6.92
C LYS A 66 -2.33 -30.15 -7.11
N GLU A 67 -2.09 -31.46 -7.14
CA GLU A 67 -0.76 -32.05 -7.33
C GLU A 67 -0.65 -32.93 -8.61
N PRO A 68 -0.95 -32.42 -9.82
CA PRO A 68 -0.77 -33.19 -11.04
C PRO A 68 0.71 -33.40 -11.36
N ASP A 69 1.14 -34.65 -11.54
CA ASP A 69 2.45 -35.00 -12.10
C ASP A 69 3.66 -34.33 -11.41
N GLY A 70 3.63 -34.22 -10.07
CA GLY A 70 4.69 -33.59 -9.28
C GLY A 70 4.70 -32.06 -9.35
N LYS A 71 3.65 -31.45 -9.93
CA LYS A 71 3.43 -30.01 -9.88
C LYS A 71 2.35 -29.70 -8.87
N LEU A 72 2.62 -28.75 -7.98
CA LEU A 72 1.62 -28.16 -7.13
C LEU A 72 1.05 -26.90 -7.80
N LEU A 73 -0.27 -26.78 -7.79
CA LEU A 73 -1.00 -25.57 -8.14
C LEU A 73 -1.79 -25.10 -6.92
N ILE A 74 -1.60 -23.85 -6.54
CA ILE A 74 -2.32 -23.15 -5.48
C ILE A 74 -3.08 -22.00 -6.10
N ARG A 75 -4.37 -21.87 -5.78
CA ARG A 75 -5.18 -20.70 -6.15
C ARG A 75 -6.07 -20.26 -5.01
N GLY A 76 -6.05 -18.97 -4.72
CA GLY A 76 -6.93 -18.33 -3.75
C GLY A 76 -6.74 -18.82 -2.32
N HIS A 77 -5.54 -19.31 -1.96
CA HIS A 77 -5.25 -19.61 -0.57
C HIS A 77 -5.12 -18.29 0.19
N ARG A 78 -5.88 -18.11 1.27
CA ARG A 78 -5.90 -16.87 2.04
C ARG A 78 -5.63 -17.11 3.51
N GLY A 79 -5.03 -16.11 4.13
CA GLY A 79 -4.79 -16.13 5.56
C GLY A 79 -4.39 -14.77 6.11
N PRO A 80 -4.51 -14.61 7.43
CA PRO A 80 -4.01 -13.45 8.13
C PRO A 80 -2.49 -13.41 8.08
N VAL A 81 -1.94 -12.21 8.15
CA VAL A 81 -0.50 -11.96 8.20
C VAL A 81 -0.22 -10.82 9.17
N THR A 82 0.87 -10.96 9.93
CA THR A 82 1.47 -9.85 10.67
C THR A 82 2.64 -9.33 9.86
N PHE A 83 2.63 -8.02 9.61
CA PHE A 83 3.67 -7.33 8.88
C PHE A 83 4.34 -6.30 9.80
N THR A 84 5.65 -6.37 9.91
CA THR A 84 6.47 -5.42 10.68
C THR A 84 7.41 -4.72 9.71
N ALA A 85 7.50 -3.40 9.83
CA ALA A 85 8.38 -2.53 9.05
C ALA A 85 9.21 -1.66 10.01
N ASP A 86 10.52 -1.67 9.83
CA ASP A 86 11.44 -0.80 10.55
C ASP A 86 11.98 0.25 9.58
N PHE A 87 11.51 1.49 9.72
CA PHE A 87 11.94 2.61 8.89
C PHE A 87 13.33 3.10 9.29
N ALA A 88 14.21 3.28 8.30
CA ALA A 88 15.59 3.69 8.53
C ALA A 88 15.74 5.09 9.17
N ASP A 89 14.74 5.96 8.98
CA ASP A 89 14.66 7.30 9.55
C ASP A 89 13.83 7.39 10.85
N GLY A 90 13.37 6.26 11.38
CA GLY A 90 12.61 6.17 12.63
C GLY A 90 11.10 6.39 12.45
N PRO A 91 10.36 6.78 13.51
CA PRO A 91 8.92 7.01 13.43
C PRO A 91 8.51 8.18 12.51
N PRO A 92 7.26 8.21 11.99
CA PRO A 92 6.17 7.28 12.28
C PRO A 92 6.25 6.01 11.44
N ASP A 93 5.77 4.91 12.01
CA ASP A 93 5.61 3.64 11.29
C ASP A 93 4.29 3.64 10.53
N LEU A 94 4.35 3.91 9.24
CA LEU A 94 3.17 4.00 8.40
C LEU A 94 2.78 2.65 7.77
N LEU A 95 3.44 1.54 8.10
CA LEU A 95 3.30 0.28 7.38
C LEU A 95 3.07 -0.95 8.27
N SER A 96 3.66 -1.05 9.47
CA SER A 96 3.43 -2.22 10.33
C SER A 96 1.98 -2.36 10.75
N GLY A 97 1.51 -3.59 10.73
CA GLY A 97 0.18 -3.94 11.22
C GLY A 97 -0.21 -5.36 10.88
N THR A 98 -1.51 -5.60 10.90
CA THR A 98 -2.10 -6.88 10.50
C THR A 98 -2.76 -6.76 9.14
N GLY A 99 -2.92 -7.89 8.49
CA GLY A 99 -3.41 -7.92 7.15
C GLY A 99 -3.89 -9.29 6.71
N GLU A 100 -4.18 -9.36 5.42
CA GLU A 100 -4.56 -10.59 4.72
C GLU A 100 -3.66 -10.77 3.51
N VAL A 101 -3.20 -12.00 3.30
CA VAL A 101 -2.45 -12.39 2.12
C VAL A 101 -3.29 -13.35 1.29
N GLU A 102 -3.36 -13.10 -0.02
CA GLU A 102 -3.84 -14.05 -1.01
C GLU A 102 -2.64 -14.66 -1.73
N ILE A 103 -2.61 -15.99 -1.80
CA ILE A 103 -1.52 -16.79 -2.31
C ILE A 103 -1.98 -17.59 -3.52
N ASN A 104 -1.29 -17.37 -4.64
CA ASN A 104 -1.43 -18.14 -5.86
C ASN A 104 -0.03 -18.57 -6.35
N GLY A 105 0.07 -19.77 -6.88
CA GLY A 105 1.36 -20.25 -7.35
C GLY A 105 1.30 -21.56 -8.10
N ILE A 106 2.36 -21.81 -8.84
CA ILE A 106 2.67 -23.10 -9.45
C ILE A 106 4.10 -23.45 -9.05
N SER A 107 4.30 -24.65 -8.54
CA SER A 107 5.61 -25.18 -8.14
C SER A 107 5.79 -26.56 -8.75
N ASP A 108 6.93 -26.81 -9.41
CA ASP A 108 7.28 -28.10 -9.97
C ASP A 108 8.36 -28.75 -9.09
N TYR A 109 7.98 -29.81 -8.36
CA TYR A 109 8.90 -30.49 -7.43
C TYR A 109 9.97 -31.31 -8.15
N ASN A 110 9.76 -31.69 -9.42
CA ASN A 110 10.74 -32.43 -10.20
C ASN A 110 11.89 -31.53 -10.66
N THR A 111 11.57 -30.29 -11.06
CA THR A 111 12.57 -29.31 -11.51
C THR A 111 13.06 -28.39 -10.38
N GLY A 112 12.29 -28.30 -9.28
CA GLY A 112 12.57 -27.39 -8.18
C GLY A 112 12.31 -25.92 -8.53
N VAL A 113 11.47 -25.63 -9.53
CA VAL A 113 11.16 -24.27 -9.99
C VAL A 113 9.69 -23.96 -9.82
N GLY A 114 9.38 -22.74 -9.39
CA GLY A 114 8.00 -22.25 -9.28
C GLY A 114 7.84 -20.78 -9.65
N GLN A 115 6.59 -20.36 -9.76
CA GLN A 115 6.15 -18.99 -9.99
C GLN A 115 4.96 -18.68 -9.10
N TRP A 116 5.05 -17.58 -8.37
CA TRP A 116 4.09 -17.19 -7.33
C TRP A 116 3.63 -15.77 -7.56
N HIS A 117 2.37 -15.50 -7.22
CA HIS A 117 1.78 -14.17 -7.28
C HIS A 117 0.59 -14.08 -6.34
N GLY A 118 0.17 -12.86 -6.04
CA GLY A 118 -0.97 -12.67 -5.19
C GLY A 118 -1.15 -11.24 -4.75
N LYS A 119 -1.83 -11.09 -3.62
CA LYS A 119 -2.17 -9.80 -3.05
C LYS A 119 -1.87 -9.79 -1.57
N LEU A 120 -1.51 -8.62 -1.06
CA LEU A 120 -1.32 -8.39 0.36
C LEU A 120 -2.06 -7.12 0.72
N ARG A 121 -2.91 -7.17 1.74
CA ARG A 121 -3.58 -5.99 2.30
C ARG A 121 -3.14 -5.81 3.73
N ILE A 122 -2.57 -4.65 4.08
CA ILE A 122 -2.12 -4.33 5.44
C ILE A 122 -2.91 -3.14 5.98
N THR A 123 -3.37 -3.25 7.21
CA THR A 123 -3.94 -2.14 7.98
C THR A 123 -2.95 -1.74 9.05
N PRO A 124 -2.26 -0.59 8.92
CA PRO A 124 -1.29 -0.18 9.90
C PRO A 124 -1.91 0.07 11.28
N THR A 125 -1.17 -0.28 12.33
CA THR A 125 -1.62 -0.09 13.72
C THR A 125 -1.31 1.29 14.27
N ALA A 126 -0.37 2.01 13.65
CA ALA A 126 0.02 3.34 14.07
C ALA A 126 -1.13 4.35 13.90
N PRO A 127 -1.45 5.17 14.92
CA PRO A 127 -2.51 6.15 14.83
C PRO A 127 -2.26 7.20 13.73
N GLU A 128 -0.99 7.49 13.42
CA GLU A 128 -0.57 8.40 12.36
C GLU A 128 -1.01 7.96 10.97
N ALA A 129 -1.25 6.66 10.75
CA ALA A 129 -1.80 6.17 9.48
C ALA A 129 -3.26 6.60 9.28
N GLY A 130 -3.96 7.01 10.35
CA GLY A 130 -5.32 7.56 10.28
C GLY A 130 -6.36 6.55 9.77
N GLY A 131 -6.18 5.26 10.07
CA GLY A 131 -7.06 4.18 9.58
C GLY A 131 -6.88 3.85 8.10
N GLY A 132 -5.78 4.30 7.48
CA GLY A 132 -5.44 3.94 6.11
C GLY A 132 -5.17 2.45 5.92
N THR A 133 -5.13 2.01 4.67
CA THR A 133 -4.79 0.64 4.26
C THR A 133 -3.77 0.68 3.13
N TRP A 134 -2.83 -0.26 3.17
CA TRP A 134 -1.98 -0.60 2.03
C TRP A 134 -2.53 -1.80 1.28
N GLU A 135 -2.54 -1.72 -0.04
CA GLU A 135 -2.83 -2.85 -0.92
C GLU A 135 -1.64 -3.08 -1.84
N PHE A 136 -1.15 -4.31 -1.89
CA PHE A 136 -0.02 -4.73 -2.70
C PHE A 136 -0.44 -5.83 -3.67
N VAL A 137 0.22 -5.84 -4.83
CA VAL A 137 0.26 -6.98 -5.74
C VAL A 137 1.70 -7.46 -5.79
N TYR A 138 1.89 -8.76 -5.62
CA TYR A 138 3.21 -9.37 -5.67
C TYR A 138 3.33 -10.43 -6.74
N HIS A 139 4.56 -10.65 -7.21
CA HIS A 139 4.92 -11.75 -8.09
C HIS A 139 6.40 -12.11 -7.95
N GLY A 140 6.75 -13.36 -8.23
CA GLY A 140 8.15 -13.75 -8.26
C GLY A 140 8.41 -15.23 -8.49
N PRO A 141 9.66 -15.59 -8.82
CA PRO A 141 10.10 -16.98 -8.94
C PRO A 141 10.24 -17.64 -7.56
N ALA A 142 10.17 -18.98 -7.57
CA ALA A 142 10.49 -19.84 -6.44
C ALA A 142 11.51 -20.91 -6.83
N THR A 143 12.38 -21.27 -5.89
CA THR A 143 13.34 -22.36 -6.03
C THR A 143 13.26 -23.31 -4.84
N LEU A 144 13.25 -24.61 -5.09
CA LEU A 144 13.30 -25.65 -4.06
C LEU A 144 14.75 -26.00 -3.75
N GLY A 145 15.13 -26.00 -2.47
CA GLY A 145 16.48 -26.36 -2.06
C GLY A 145 16.75 -26.10 -0.59
N PRO A 146 18.03 -26.10 -0.19
CA PRO A 146 18.41 -25.70 1.15
C PRO A 146 17.99 -24.26 1.43
N ASN A 147 17.34 -24.01 2.57
CA ASN A 147 17.03 -22.66 3.03
C ASN A 147 17.27 -22.50 4.53
N ALA A 148 17.53 -21.27 4.97
CA ALA A 148 18.00 -20.97 6.32
C ALA A 148 16.97 -21.22 7.43
N ALA A 149 15.68 -21.10 7.12
CA ALA A 149 14.61 -21.20 8.11
C ALA A 149 14.14 -22.64 8.37
N PHE A 150 14.17 -23.51 7.35
CA PHE A 150 13.57 -24.84 7.41
C PHE A 150 14.56 -25.97 7.06
N GLY A 151 15.81 -25.66 6.76
CA GLY A 151 16.82 -26.61 6.30
C GLY A 151 16.63 -27.03 4.84
N TYR A 152 15.40 -27.38 4.44
CA TYR A 152 15.02 -27.66 3.06
C TYR A 152 13.58 -27.21 2.77
N GLY A 153 13.39 -26.50 1.66
CA GLY A 153 12.08 -26.03 1.24
C GLY A 153 12.16 -24.99 0.13
N TRP A 154 11.09 -24.23 -0.06
CA TRP A 154 11.04 -23.23 -1.12
C TRP A 154 11.58 -21.88 -0.64
N THR A 155 12.29 -21.21 -1.54
CA THR A 155 12.68 -19.80 -1.41
C THR A 155 12.06 -19.04 -2.57
N LEU A 156 11.24 -18.05 -2.25
CA LEU A 156 10.53 -17.20 -3.19
C LEU A 156 11.15 -15.80 -3.13
N ASN A 157 11.48 -15.24 -4.29
CA ASN A 157 11.97 -13.87 -4.40
C ASN A 157 10.87 -13.00 -5.00
N LEU A 158 10.08 -12.37 -4.14
CA LEU A 158 8.87 -11.64 -4.52
C LEU A 158 9.17 -10.15 -4.70
N LYS A 159 8.52 -9.56 -5.71
CA LYS A 159 8.49 -8.12 -5.94
C LYS A 159 7.06 -7.64 -5.78
N ASP A 160 6.89 -6.65 -4.92
CA ASP A 160 5.61 -6.17 -4.48
C ASP A 160 5.49 -4.69 -4.84
N GLU A 161 4.38 -4.33 -5.46
CA GLU A 161 3.99 -2.94 -5.70
C GLU A 161 2.69 -2.66 -4.98
N GLY A 162 2.66 -1.60 -4.18
CA GLY A 162 1.49 -1.24 -3.42
C GLY A 162 1.13 0.24 -3.43
N HIS A 163 -0.12 0.51 -3.11
CA HIS A 163 -0.68 1.85 -2.95
C HIS A 163 -1.35 2.00 -1.59
N GLY A 164 -1.20 3.19 -1.02
CA GLY A 164 -1.87 3.60 0.21
C GLY A 164 -3.20 4.27 -0.10
N SER A 165 -4.21 3.95 0.72
CA SER A 165 -5.54 4.58 0.64
C SER A 165 -6.06 4.91 2.03
N GLY A 166 -6.78 6.03 2.15
CA GLY A 166 -7.32 6.50 3.43
C GLY A 166 -6.27 7.12 4.35
N GLY A 167 -6.73 7.98 5.27
CA GLY A 167 -5.89 8.66 6.25
C GLY A 167 -4.65 9.30 5.63
N ALA A 168 -3.52 9.16 6.31
CA ALA A 168 -2.23 9.69 5.86
C ALA A 168 -1.62 8.93 4.67
N LEU A 169 -2.15 7.75 4.32
CA LEU A 169 -1.58 6.91 3.25
C LEU A 169 -2.08 7.28 1.86
N THR A 170 -3.12 8.13 1.78
CA THR A 170 -3.78 8.47 0.51
C THR A 170 -2.77 9.03 -0.50
N GLY A 171 -2.64 8.34 -1.63
CA GLY A 171 -1.76 8.76 -2.73
C GLY A 171 -0.30 8.32 -2.57
N MET A 172 0.04 7.62 -1.49
CA MET A 172 1.37 7.04 -1.32
C MET A 172 1.53 5.76 -2.12
N ARG A 173 2.77 5.46 -2.49
CA ARG A 173 3.18 4.22 -3.15
C ARG A 173 4.22 3.50 -2.32
N CYS A 174 4.28 2.18 -2.45
CA CYS A 174 5.27 1.35 -1.80
C CYS A 174 5.83 0.34 -2.80
N ARG A 175 7.15 0.12 -2.74
CA ARG A 175 7.81 -1.01 -3.41
C ARG A 175 8.51 -1.84 -2.37
N LEU A 176 8.40 -3.16 -2.47
CA LEU A 176 9.00 -4.08 -1.53
C LEU A 176 9.59 -5.27 -2.29
N ASN A 177 10.80 -5.67 -1.92
CA ASN A 177 11.39 -6.94 -2.32
C ASN A 177 11.36 -7.86 -1.10
N LEU A 178 10.65 -8.97 -1.19
CA LEU A 178 10.46 -9.91 -0.08
C LEU A 178 11.06 -11.26 -0.44
N VAL A 179 11.95 -11.77 0.40
CA VAL A 179 12.43 -13.15 0.32
C VAL A 179 11.59 -13.99 1.28
N VAL A 180 10.72 -14.82 0.72
CA VAL A 180 9.89 -15.75 1.50
C VAL A 180 10.54 -17.12 1.51
N THR A 181 10.77 -17.64 2.72
CA THR A 181 11.19 -19.03 2.92
C THR A 181 10.03 -19.81 3.48
N THR A 182 9.89 -21.05 3.03
CA THR A 182 8.84 -21.97 3.48
C THR A 182 9.37 -23.39 3.45
N ASN A 183 8.81 -24.27 4.27
CA ASN A 183 9.13 -25.68 4.22
C ASN A 183 8.65 -26.32 2.90
N ALA A 184 9.19 -27.48 2.53
CA ALA A 184 8.82 -28.15 1.28
C ALA A 184 7.32 -28.50 1.17
N GLY A 185 6.66 -28.71 2.32
CA GLY A 185 5.22 -28.98 2.41
C GLY A 185 4.33 -27.74 2.43
N LEU A 186 4.90 -26.52 2.39
CA LEU A 186 4.17 -25.25 2.33
C LEU A 186 3.17 -25.05 3.48
N THR A 187 3.52 -25.53 4.67
CA THR A 187 2.69 -25.45 5.88
C THR A 187 3.13 -24.33 6.83
N ALA A 188 4.32 -23.77 6.62
CA ALA A 188 4.85 -22.67 7.40
C ALA A 188 5.73 -21.80 6.51
N TRP A 189 5.73 -20.49 6.71
CA TRP A 189 6.59 -19.57 5.97
C TRP A 189 7.00 -18.37 6.81
N ARG A 190 8.03 -17.67 6.35
CA ARG A 190 8.50 -16.39 6.86
C ARG A 190 9.02 -15.56 5.69
N GLY A 191 8.62 -14.30 5.61
CA GLY A 191 9.15 -13.33 4.66
C GLY A 191 10.03 -12.31 5.37
N ASP A 192 11.19 -12.01 4.80
CA ASP A 192 12.04 -10.90 5.21
C ASP A 192 12.44 -10.11 3.96
N GLY A 193 12.52 -8.78 4.07
CA GLY A 193 12.69 -7.95 2.89
C GLY A 193 13.05 -6.51 3.16
N GLU A 194 13.16 -5.75 2.07
CA GLU A 194 13.49 -4.33 2.08
C GLU A 194 12.58 -3.60 1.09
N GLY A 195 12.19 -2.39 1.44
CA GLY A 195 11.29 -1.61 0.62
C GLY A 195 11.42 -0.11 0.82
N VAL A 196 10.59 0.60 0.07
CA VAL A 196 10.55 2.05 0.04
C VAL A 196 9.12 2.56 -0.08
N VAL A 197 8.75 3.49 0.81
CA VAL A 197 7.52 4.27 0.73
C VAL A 197 7.80 5.61 0.05
N ILE A 198 6.95 5.98 -0.89
CA ILE A 198 7.06 7.20 -1.70
C ILE A 198 5.75 7.99 -1.54
N SER A 199 5.83 9.22 -1.05
CA SER A 199 4.72 10.18 -1.07
C SER A 199 4.87 11.13 -2.24
N HIS A 200 3.74 11.58 -2.80
CA HIS A 200 3.67 12.65 -3.78
C HIS A 200 3.37 14.00 -3.11
#